data_AF-M6FBM1-F1
#
_entry.id   AF-M6FBM1-F1
#
_cell.length_a   1.000
_cell.length_b   1.000
_cell.length_c   1.000
_cell.angle_alpha   90.00
_cell.angle_beta   90.00
_cell.angle_gamma   90.00
#
_symmetry.space_group_name_H-M   'P 1'
#
loop_
_entity.id
_entity.type
_entity.pdbx_description
1 polymer ?
#
loop_
_entity_poly.entity_id
_entity_poly.type
_entity_poly.pdbx_seq_one_letter_code
_entity_poly.pdbx_strand_id
1 'polypeptide(L)'
;MKLLSFKKFFLTLTRTLTLVGIVSGSLLASGLNLNTQLPIKECFTNEITSSELSNLYKSILPLEEKKRIAETIAYKEGKSRYRSIICIQNKNLSEEDHSKLFMDWNRHIFMYAELNSYYENYILSDEKTRSLNSIEWELLTTHLKQKKELLTRLNDATGFALNGEKISEENFSMIYLSLFLLQVEFWDAMPKTFRDSIL
;
A
#
# COMPACT_ATOMS: atom_id res chain seq x y z
N MET A 1 -26.98 -31.90 -18.54
CA MET A 1 -26.40 -31.68 -17.19
C MET A 1 -24.88 -31.35 -17.23
N LYS A 2 -24.44 -30.39 -18.07
CA LYS A 2 -23.00 -30.01 -18.20
C LYS A 2 -22.71 -28.51 -18.06
N LEU A 3 -23.74 -27.65 -18.04
CA LEU A 3 -23.56 -26.18 -17.97
C LEU A 3 -23.35 -25.64 -16.54
N LEU A 4 -23.89 -26.32 -15.53
CA LEU A 4 -23.81 -25.89 -14.12
C LEU A 4 -22.43 -26.10 -13.49
N SER A 5 -21.66 -27.07 -13.99
CA SER A 5 -20.30 -27.36 -13.49
C SER A 5 -19.30 -26.28 -13.92
N PHE A 6 -19.48 -25.69 -15.10
CA PHE A 6 -18.56 -24.68 -15.65
C PHE A 6 -18.66 -23.35 -14.90
N LYS A 7 -19.87 -22.93 -14.50
CA LYS A 7 -20.06 -21.74 -13.65
C LYS A 7 -19.42 -21.91 -12.27
N LYS A 8 -19.56 -23.10 -11.64
CA LYS A 8 -18.89 -23.39 -10.37
C LYS A 8 -17.37 -23.36 -10.52
N PHE A 9 -16.82 -23.95 -11.58
CA PHE A 9 -15.37 -23.93 -11.80
C PHE A 9 -14.84 -22.50 -12.03
N PHE A 10 -15.54 -21.66 -12.80
CA PHE A 10 -15.17 -20.27 -13.02
C PHE A 10 -15.26 -19.41 -11.75
N LEU A 11 -16.32 -19.60 -10.93
CA LEU A 11 -16.48 -18.93 -9.63
C LEU A 11 -15.44 -19.37 -8.59
N THR A 12 -14.98 -20.63 -8.67
CA THR A 12 -13.93 -21.14 -7.78
C THR A 12 -12.57 -20.62 -8.23
N LEU A 13 -12.31 -20.53 -9.54
CA LEU A 13 -11.08 -20.00 -10.11
C LEU A 13 -10.94 -18.49 -9.86
N THR A 14 -12.02 -17.71 -10.01
CA THR A 14 -12.03 -16.28 -9.66
C THR A 14 -11.92 -16.05 -8.16
N ARG A 15 -12.47 -16.93 -7.31
CA ARG A 15 -12.23 -16.91 -5.86
C ARG A 15 -10.78 -17.23 -5.50
N THR A 16 -10.13 -18.20 -6.14
CA THR A 16 -8.72 -18.54 -5.81
C THR A 16 -7.72 -17.49 -6.31
N LEU A 17 -8.00 -16.82 -7.44
CA LEU A 17 -7.15 -15.72 -7.94
C LEU A 17 -7.32 -14.41 -7.17
N THR A 18 -8.46 -14.22 -6.48
CA THR A 18 -8.69 -13.08 -5.59
C THR A 18 -8.31 -13.37 -4.13
N LEU A 19 -8.28 -14.64 -3.69
CA LEU A 19 -7.97 -15.00 -2.30
C LEU A 19 -6.49 -14.81 -1.90
N VAL A 20 -5.55 -14.76 -2.85
CA VAL A 20 -4.12 -14.58 -2.50
C VAL A 20 -3.79 -13.12 -2.15
N GLY A 21 -4.73 -12.18 -2.33
CA GLY A 21 -4.52 -10.76 -2.03
C GLY A 21 -5.44 -10.14 -0.96
N ILE A 22 -6.37 -10.90 -0.35
CA ILE A 22 -7.51 -10.29 0.39
C ILE A 22 -7.50 -10.53 1.91
N VAL A 23 -6.61 -11.35 2.49
CA VAL A 23 -6.71 -11.70 3.94
C VAL A 23 -5.57 -11.16 4.82
N SER A 24 -4.75 -10.26 4.30
CA SER A 24 -3.93 -9.43 5.16
C SER A 24 -4.02 -8.00 4.68
N GLY A 25 -4.48 -7.10 5.56
CA GLY A 25 -4.19 -5.66 5.48
C GLY A 25 -2.69 -5.34 5.57
N SER A 26 -1.84 -6.29 5.18
CA SER A 26 -0.45 -6.07 4.85
C SER A 26 -0.45 -5.27 3.55
N LEU A 27 -0.22 -3.98 3.66
CA LEU A 27 0.46 -3.21 2.62
C LEU A 27 1.55 -4.13 2.06
N LEU A 28 1.42 -4.56 0.80
CA LEU A 28 2.51 -5.25 0.15
C LEU A 28 3.71 -4.30 0.23
N ALA A 29 4.74 -4.78 0.91
CA ALA A 29 6.05 -4.18 0.92
C ALA A 29 6.51 -4.00 -0.53
N SER A 30 7.14 -2.86 -0.76
CA SER A 30 6.93 -2.07 -1.95
C SER A 30 7.86 -2.42 -3.11
N GLY A 31 7.19 -2.74 -4.20
CA GLY A 31 7.61 -2.50 -5.56
C GLY A 31 6.46 -1.81 -6.28
N LEU A 32 6.75 -1.18 -7.42
CA LEU A 32 5.72 -0.99 -8.42
C LEU A 32 5.12 -2.37 -8.70
N ASN A 33 3.91 -2.65 -8.28
CA ASN A 33 3.30 -3.97 -8.44
C ASN A 33 1.91 -3.83 -9.02
N LEU A 34 1.89 -3.27 -10.22
CA LEU A 34 0.70 -3.17 -11.04
C LEU A 34 0.66 -4.35 -12.01
N ASN A 35 -0.54 -4.88 -12.25
CA ASN A 35 -0.71 -5.94 -13.22
C ASN A 35 -0.64 -5.34 -14.63
N THR A 36 0.47 -5.58 -15.32
CA THR A 36 0.65 -5.18 -16.72
C THR A 36 1.02 -6.36 -17.60
N GLN A 37 0.68 -6.25 -18.87
CA GLN A 37 1.11 -7.19 -19.92
C GLN A 37 2.43 -6.75 -20.59
N LEU A 38 2.95 -5.57 -20.23
CA LEU A 38 4.20 -5.07 -20.78
C LEU A 38 5.40 -5.90 -20.28
N PRO A 39 6.48 -6.00 -21.08
CA PRO A 39 7.70 -6.71 -20.72
C PRO A 39 8.58 -5.90 -19.75
N ILE A 40 7.97 -5.48 -18.63
CA ILE A 40 8.61 -4.70 -17.56
C ILE A 40 8.45 -5.37 -16.20
N LYS A 41 7.90 -6.59 -16.15
CA LYS A 41 7.69 -7.31 -14.88
C LYS A 41 8.99 -7.56 -14.14
N GLU A 42 10.12 -7.73 -14.84
CA GLU A 42 11.42 -7.84 -14.21
C GLU A 42 11.88 -6.56 -13.49
N CYS A 43 11.29 -5.40 -13.81
CA CYS A 43 11.59 -4.14 -13.14
C CYS A 43 10.90 -4.03 -11.77
N PHE A 44 9.91 -4.87 -11.48
CA PHE A 44 9.19 -4.83 -10.22
C PHE A 44 10.00 -5.53 -9.13
N THR A 45 10.78 -4.76 -8.38
CA THR A 45 11.55 -5.26 -7.24
C THR A 45 10.74 -5.13 -5.96
N ASN A 46 10.70 -6.20 -5.15
CA ASN A 46 10.26 -6.12 -3.76
C ASN A 46 11.47 -6.49 -2.88
N GLU A 47 12.10 -5.51 -2.25
CA GLU A 47 13.24 -5.79 -1.34
C GLU A 47 12.77 -6.25 0.06
N ILE A 48 11.50 -6.01 0.41
CA ILE A 48 10.95 -6.30 1.72
C ILE A 48 9.73 -7.22 1.58
N THR A 49 9.55 -8.11 2.56
CA THR A 49 8.35 -8.95 2.68
C THR A 49 7.29 -8.21 3.50
N SER A 50 6.03 -8.28 3.08
CA SER A 50 4.90 -7.62 3.78
C SER A 50 4.75 -8.05 5.26
N SER A 51 5.37 -9.16 5.63
CA SER A 51 5.52 -9.64 7.01
C SER A 51 6.38 -8.75 7.89
N GLU A 52 7.45 -8.10 7.38
CA GLU A 52 8.32 -7.23 8.21
C GLU A 52 7.55 -6.03 8.75
N LEU A 53 6.75 -5.38 7.90
CA LEU A 53 5.91 -4.24 8.28
C LEU A 53 4.78 -4.65 9.23
N SER A 54 4.09 -5.76 8.96
CA SER A 54 3.02 -6.23 9.84
C SER A 54 3.54 -6.57 11.24
N ASN A 55 4.72 -7.22 11.30
CA ASN A 55 5.39 -7.54 12.55
C ASN A 55 5.80 -6.27 13.32
N LEU A 56 6.22 -5.21 12.64
CA LEU A 56 6.60 -3.95 13.28
C LEU A 56 5.44 -3.34 14.06
N TYR A 57 4.27 -3.20 13.42
CA TYR A 57 3.10 -2.55 14.05
C TYR A 57 2.50 -3.39 15.18
N LYS A 58 2.58 -4.71 15.09
CA LYS A 58 2.09 -5.63 16.13
C LYS A 58 3.10 -5.90 17.24
N SER A 59 4.34 -5.41 17.11
CA SER A 59 5.41 -5.69 18.07
C SER A 59 5.21 -4.96 19.40
N ILE A 60 5.78 -5.56 20.46
CA ILE A 60 5.89 -4.97 21.80
C ILE A 60 7.11 -4.03 21.94
N LEU A 61 7.81 -3.74 20.85
CA LEU A 61 9.00 -2.90 20.87
C LEU A 61 8.65 -1.48 21.34
N PRO A 62 9.56 -0.79 22.06
CA PRO A 62 9.41 0.62 22.39
C PRO A 62 9.21 1.48 21.14
N LEU A 63 8.46 2.57 21.27
CA LEU A 63 8.15 3.48 20.16
C LEU A 63 9.40 3.94 19.40
N GLU A 64 10.44 4.37 20.11
CA GLU A 64 11.69 4.85 19.49
C GLU A 64 12.41 3.76 18.68
N GLU A 65 12.33 2.51 19.13
CA GLU A 65 12.89 1.38 18.37
C GLU A 65 12.05 1.10 17.12
N LYS A 66 10.72 1.17 17.23
CA LYS A 66 9.82 1.05 16.07
C LYS A 66 10.10 2.12 15.02
N LYS A 67 10.35 3.36 15.44
CA LYS A 67 10.70 4.49 14.54
C LYS A 67 12.00 4.24 13.78
N ARG A 68 13.06 3.77 14.45
CA ARG A 68 14.34 3.42 13.79
C ARG A 68 14.20 2.27 12.78
N ILE A 69 13.38 1.27 13.11
CA ILE A 69 13.09 0.19 12.17
C ILE A 69 12.28 0.73 10.99
N ALA A 70 11.26 1.57 11.24
CA ALA A 70 10.49 2.23 10.20
C ALA A 70 11.37 3.06 9.25
N GLU A 71 12.37 3.79 9.76
CA GLU A 71 13.36 4.50 8.95
C GLU A 71 14.14 3.58 8.02
N THR A 72 14.64 2.47 8.57
CA THR A 72 15.40 1.49 7.79
C THR A 72 14.54 0.86 6.69
N ILE A 73 13.28 0.53 7.01
CA ILE A 73 12.34 -0.02 6.04
C ILE A 73 11.99 1.04 5.00
N ALA A 74 11.67 2.27 5.39
CA ALA A 74 11.33 3.37 4.49
C ALA A 74 12.42 3.64 3.45
N TYR A 75 13.69 3.63 3.86
CA TYR A 75 14.82 3.78 2.95
C TYR A 75 14.87 2.66 1.91
N LYS A 76 14.74 1.40 2.34
CA LYS A 76 14.70 0.24 1.43
C LYS A 76 13.51 0.33 0.46
N GLU A 77 12.35 0.75 0.94
CA GLU A 77 11.15 0.88 0.11
C GLU A 77 11.27 2.00 -0.92
N GLY A 78 11.78 3.16 -0.52
CA GLY A 78 12.04 4.28 -1.41
C GLY A 78 13.03 3.89 -2.50
N LYS A 79 14.11 3.22 -2.12
CA LYS A 79 15.12 2.70 -3.03
C LYS A 79 14.58 1.64 -3.99
N SER A 80 13.82 0.67 -3.50
CA SER A 80 13.17 -0.37 -4.31
C SER A 80 12.26 0.24 -5.38
N ARG A 81 11.41 1.20 -4.98
CA ARG A 81 10.53 1.92 -5.90
C ARG A 81 11.32 2.73 -6.93
N TYR A 82 12.33 3.47 -6.48
CA TYR A 82 13.19 4.26 -7.37
C TYR A 82 13.89 3.38 -8.41
N ARG A 83 14.48 2.24 -7.98
CA ARG A 83 15.10 1.25 -8.88
C ARG A 83 14.12 0.71 -9.91
N SER A 84 12.90 0.40 -9.48
CA SER A 84 11.84 -0.07 -10.39
C SER A 84 11.53 0.97 -11.48
N ILE A 85 11.38 2.23 -11.09
CA ILE A 85 11.13 3.35 -12.01
C ILE A 85 12.27 3.53 -13.00
N ILE A 86 13.52 3.58 -12.52
CA ILE A 86 14.70 3.73 -13.38
C ILE A 86 14.81 2.56 -14.37
N CYS A 87 14.53 1.34 -13.92
CA CYS A 87 14.49 0.17 -14.81
C CYS A 87 13.46 0.37 -15.93
N ILE A 88 12.23 0.80 -15.61
CA ILE A 88 11.16 1.03 -16.60
C ILE A 88 11.55 2.15 -17.57
N GLN A 89 12.06 3.27 -17.06
CA GLN A 89 12.50 4.40 -17.89
C GLN A 89 13.59 3.95 -18.89
N ASN A 90 14.53 3.09 -18.45
CA ASN A 90 15.60 2.57 -19.30
C ASN A 90 15.12 1.54 -20.35
N LYS A 91 13.87 1.06 -20.28
CA LYS A 91 13.31 0.18 -21.30
C LYS A 91 12.98 0.90 -22.61
N ASN A 92 13.00 2.24 -22.63
CA ASN A 92 12.67 3.04 -23.81
C ASN A 92 11.37 2.56 -24.49
N LEU A 93 10.31 2.46 -23.68
CA LEU A 93 9.00 2.01 -24.15
C LEU A 93 8.52 2.90 -25.31
N SER A 94 7.81 2.29 -26.25
CA SER A 94 7.10 3.03 -27.29
C SER A 94 6.03 3.95 -26.67
N GLU A 95 5.58 4.97 -27.40
CA GLU A 95 4.49 5.84 -26.93
C GLU A 95 3.20 5.04 -26.63
N GLU A 96 2.92 4.00 -27.42
CA GLU A 96 1.78 3.10 -27.21
C GLU A 96 1.94 2.30 -25.90
N ASP A 97 3.11 1.70 -25.68
CA ASP A 97 3.40 0.96 -24.45
C ASP A 97 3.39 1.87 -23.21
N HIS A 98 3.87 3.11 -23.35
CA HIS A 98 3.84 4.10 -22.29
C HIS A 98 2.41 4.50 -21.91
N SER A 99 1.56 4.72 -22.92
CA SER A 99 0.12 4.96 -22.71
C SER A 99 -0.55 3.79 -21.99
N LYS A 100 -0.23 2.55 -22.40
CA LYS A 100 -0.74 1.33 -21.75
C LYS A 100 -0.26 1.20 -20.30
N LEU A 101 1.02 1.49 -20.03
CA LEU A 101 1.57 1.50 -18.68
C LEU A 101 0.81 2.49 -17.79
N PHE A 102 0.54 3.70 -18.30
CA PHE A 102 -0.18 4.72 -17.54
C PHE A 102 -1.64 4.32 -17.28
N MET A 103 -2.31 3.66 -18.24
CA MET A 103 -3.63 3.08 -18.02
C MET A 103 -3.61 1.98 -16.94
N ASP A 104 -2.64 1.07 -16.98
CA ASP A 104 -2.49 0.01 -15.99
C ASP A 104 -2.18 0.59 -14.59
N TRP A 105 -1.38 1.66 -14.52
CA TRP A 105 -1.09 2.41 -13.29
C TRP A 105 -2.33 3.09 -12.72
N ASN A 106 -3.11 3.81 -13.54
CA ASN A 106 -4.35 4.45 -13.10
C ASN A 106 -5.36 3.43 -12.61
N ARG A 107 -5.48 2.29 -13.30
CA ARG A 107 -6.33 1.18 -12.86
C ARG A 107 -5.88 0.62 -11.51
N HIS A 108 -4.57 0.48 -11.32
CA HIS A 108 -4.00 0.05 -10.05
C HIS A 108 -4.35 1.03 -8.92
N ILE A 109 -4.09 2.34 -9.10
CA ILE A 109 -4.43 3.36 -8.10
C ILE A 109 -5.92 3.33 -7.77
N PHE A 110 -6.79 3.29 -8.78
CA PHE A 110 -8.23 3.26 -8.59
C PHE A 110 -8.66 2.07 -7.72
N MET A 111 -8.18 0.88 -8.02
CA MET A 111 -8.49 -0.32 -7.24
C MET A 111 -8.01 -0.19 -5.78
N TYR A 112 -6.81 0.34 -5.55
CA TYR A 112 -6.29 0.58 -4.20
C TYR A 112 -7.09 1.65 -3.45
N ALA A 113 -7.55 2.70 -4.14
CA ALA A 113 -8.39 3.74 -3.54
C ALA A 113 -9.73 3.15 -3.07
N GLU A 114 -10.36 2.30 -3.89
CA GLU A 114 -11.58 1.59 -3.52
C GLU A 114 -11.36 0.68 -2.29
N LEU A 115 -10.31 -0.13 -2.30
CA LEU A 115 -9.97 -1.00 -1.16
C LEU A 115 -9.71 -0.19 0.13
N ASN A 116 -9.00 0.92 0.02
CA ASN A 116 -8.77 1.82 1.14
C ASN A 116 -10.07 2.44 1.65
N SER A 117 -11.00 2.82 0.77
CA SER A 117 -12.32 3.32 1.15
C SER A 117 -13.13 2.27 1.93
N TYR A 118 -13.14 1.00 1.48
CA TYR A 118 -13.76 -0.09 2.23
C TYR A 118 -13.14 -0.28 3.61
N TYR A 119 -11.81 -0.25 3.71
CA TYR A 119 -11.10 -0.38 4.99
C TYR A 119 -11.36 0.81 5.92
N GLU A 120 -11.38 2.02 5.39
CA GLU A 120 -11.70 3.24 6.13
C GLU A 120 -13.12 3.17 6.70
N ASN A 121 -14.11 2.80 5.87
CA ASN A 121 -15.49 2.60 6.32
C ASN A 121 -15.60 1.50 7.40
N TYR A 122 -14.81 0.43 7.29
CA TYR A 122 -14.76 -0.62 8.30
C TYR A 122 -14.24 -0.10 9.65
N ILE A 123 -13.11 0.62 9.65
CA ILE A 123 -12.54 1.19 10.88
C ILE A 123 -13.45 2.27 11.48
N LEU A 124 -14.12 3.07 10.64
CA LEU A 124 -15.02 4.12 11.08
C LEU A 124 -16.41 3.62 11.49
N SER A 125 -16.68 2.32 11.36
CA SER A 125 -17.97 1.76 11.74
C SER A 125 -18.26 1.93 13.24
N ASP A 126 -19.54 2.06 13.59
CA ASP A 126 -20.00 2.23 14.97
C ASP A 126 -19.45 1.13 15.90
N GLU A 127 -19.37 -0.11 15.41
CA GLU A 127 -18.82 -1.24 16.17
C GLU A 127 -17.40 -0.97 16.64
N LYS A 128 -16.56 -0.40 15.77
CA LYS A 128 -15.12 -0.18 16.05
C LYS A 128 -14.89 1.10 16.84
N THR A 129 -15.73 2.11 16.65
CA THR A 129 -15.47 3.46 17.16
C THR A 129 -16.23 3.79 18.43
N ARG A 130 -17.22 2.97 18.82
CA ARG A 130 -18.06 3.20 20.01
C ARG A 130 -17.28 3.37 21.32
N SER A 131 -16.11 2.77 21.45
CA SER A 131 -15.29 2.89 22.67
C SER A 131 -14.37 4.11 22.67
N LEU A 132 -14.28 4.84 21.57
CA LEU A 132 -13.36 5.97 21.45
C LEU A 132 -13.94 7.20 22.12
N ASN A 133 -13.11 7.89 22.91
CA ASN A 133 -13.42 9.24 23.37
C ASN A 133 -13.17 10.28 22.27
N SER A 134 -13.49 11.55 22.53
CA SER A 134 -13.37 12.63 21.54
C SER A 134 -11.95 12.84 21.03
N ILE A 135 -10.93 12.66 21.88
CA ILE A 135 -9.52 12.83 21.53
C ILE A 135 -9.05 11.65 20.65
N GLU A 136 -9.43 10.44 21.01
CA GLU A 136 -9.11 9.23 20.25
C GLU A 136 -9.80 9.23 18.88
N TRP A 137 -11.04 9.72 18.80
CA TRP A 137 -11.75 9.93 17.56
C TRP A 137 -11.06 10.97 16.65
N GLU A 138 -10.62 12.08 17.23
CA GLU A 138 -9.85 13.10 16.49
C GLU A 138 -8.52 12.53 15.98
N LEU A 139 -7.83 11.72 16.79
CA LEU A 139 -6.61 11.02 16.39
C LEU A 139 -6.87 10.07 15.21
N LEU A 140 -7.96 9.28 15.24
CA LEU A 140 -8.36 8.39 14.15
C LEU A 140 -8.63 9.15 12.84
N THR A 141 -9.50 10.14 12.90
CA THR A 141 -9.90 10.89 11.71
C THR A 141 -8.73 11.68 11.12
N THR A 142 -7.86 12.24 11.96
CA THR A 142 -6.63 12.91 11.53
C THR A 142 -5.66 11.93 10.89
N HIS A 143 -5.44 10.76 11.50
CA HIS A 143 -4.58 9.71 10.93
C HIS A 143 -5.05 9.28 9.53
N LEU A 144 -6.35 9.00 9.36
CA LEU A 144 -6.93 8.60 8.07
C LEU A 144 -6.73 9.68 7.00
N LYS A 145 -6.98 10.95 7.35
CA LYS A 145 -6.78 12.09 6.45
C LYS A 145 -5.32 12.24 6.02
N GLN A 146 -4.38 12.20 6.97
CA GLN A 146 -2.95 12.32 6.68
C GLN A 146 -2.44 11.14 5.86
N LYS A 147 -2.89 9.92 6.18
CA LYS A 147 -2.55 8.71 5.42
C LYS A 147 -3.01 8.83 3.97
N LYS A 148 -4.23 9.29 3.74
CA LYS A 148 -4.78 9.51 2.39
C LYS A 148 -3.94 10.53 1.61
N GLU A 149 -3.58 11.65 2.23
CA GLU A 149 -2.73 12.67 1.61
C GLU A 149 -1.36 12.11 1.21
N LEU A 150 -0.69 11.41 2.13
CA LEU A 150 0.63 10.83 1.87
C LEU A 150 0.59 9.74 0.77
N LEU A 151 -0.45 8.92 0.74
CA LEU A 151 -0.66 7.94 -0.33
C LEU A 151 -0.88 8.62 -1.69
N THR A 152 -1.65 9.71 -1.73
CA THR A 152 -1.81 10.51 -2.95
C THR A 152 -0.46 11.06 -3.41
N ARG A 153 0.32 11.68 -2.51
CA ARG A 153 1.66 12.21 -2.84
C ARG A 153 2.60 11.12 -3.37
N LEU A 154 2.58 9.93 -2.77
CA LEU A 154 3.35 8.78 -3.23
C LEU A 154 2.94 8.36 -4.65
N ASN A 155 1.64 8.31 -4.91
CA ASN A 155 1.09 7.91 -6.20
C ASN A 155 1.35 8.94 -7.29
N ASP A 156 1.21 10.24 -6.98
CA ASP A 156 1.52 11.34 -7.89
C ASP A 156 3.00 11.34 -8.26
N ALA A 157 3.89 11.27 -7.27
CA ALA A 157 5.34 11.17 -7.49
C ALA A 157 5.70 9.95 -8.36
N THR A 158 5.02 8.83 -8.15
CA THR A 158 5.19 7.64 -8.99
C THR A 158 4.70 7.88 -10.41
N GLY A 159 3.52 8.48 -10.59
CA GLY A 159 2.95 8.80 -11.90
C GLY A 159 3.82 9.77 -12.71
N PHE A 160 4.30 10.84 -12.08
CA PHE A 160 5.24 11.80 -12.69
C PHE A 160 6.54 11.11 -13.12
N ALA A 161 7.09 10.27 -12.25
CA ALA A 161 8.31 9.54 -12.56
C ALA A 161 8.11 8.53 -13.70
N LEU A 162 6.98 7.81 -13.75
CA LEU A 162 6.64 6.96 -14.89
C LEU A 162 6.50 7.78 -16.18
N ASN A 163 6.06 9.03 -16.10
CA ASN A 163 6.00 9.97 -17.22
C ASN A 163 7.35 10.61 -17.60
N GLY A 164 8.45 10.16 -16.99
CA GLY A 164 9.80 10.62 -17.31
C GLY A 164 10.29 11.81 -16.48
N GLU A 165 9.50 12.29 -15.51
CA GLU A 165 9.98 13.33 -14.59
C GLU A 165 11.06 12.78 -13.65
N LYS A 166 12.02 13.65 -13.30
CA LYS A 166 13.13 13.29 -12.42
C LYS A 166 12.71 13.43 -10.97
N ILE A 167 12.21 12.34 -10.40
CA ILE A 167 11.95 12.21 -8.96
C ILE A 167 13.12 11.48 -8.29
N SER A 168 13.63 12.00 -7.17
CA SER A 168 14.76 11.42 -6.46
C SER A 168 14.38 10.21 -5.59
N GLU A 169 15.33 9.32 -5.33
CA GLU A 169 15.21 8.23 -4.35
C GLU A 169 14.82 8.77 -2.96
N GLU A 170 15.42 9.90 -2.56
CA GLU A 170 15.13 10.60 -1.31
C GLU A 170 13.65 10.95 -1.19
N ASN A 171 13.01 11.42 -2.28
CA ASN A 171 11.60 11.80 -2.27
C ASN A 171 10.70 10.61 -1.92
N PHE A 172 10.90 9.47 -2.57
CA PHE A 172 10.16 8.25 -2.24
C PHE A 172 10.44 7.77 -0.82
N SER A 173 11.71 7.78 -0.40
CA SER A 173 12.12 7.36 0.95
C SER A 173 11.47 8.21 2.03
N MET A 174 11.40 9.53 1.82
CA MET A 174 10.77 10.47 2.76
C MET A 174 9.26 10.31 2.84
N ILE A 175 8.58 10.03 1.72
CA ILE A 175 7.14 9.76 1.74
C ILE A 175 6.86 8.44 2.48
N TYR A 176 7.64 7.38 2.24
CA TYR A 176 7.51 6.14 2.99
C TYR A 176 7.78 6.31 4.48
N LEU A 177 8.82 7.07 4.83
CA LEU A 177 9.14 7.35 6.22
C LEU A 177 7.96 8.04 6.90
N SER A 178 7.39 9.06 6.25
CA SER A 178 6.22 9.78 6.76
C SER A 178 5.02 8.84 6.95
N LEU A 179 4.76 7.94 5.99
CA LEU A 179 3.69 6.94 6.09
C LEU A 179 3.90 5.97 7.25
N PHE A 180 5.12 5.46 7.42
CA PHE A 180 5.41 4.48 8.46
C PHE A 180 5.44 5.10 9.85
N LEU A 181 6.02 6.29 10.01
CA LEU A 181 5.98 7.01 11.28
C LEU A 181 4.54 7.34 11.68
N LEU A 182 3.73 7.87 10.75
CA LEU A 182 2.32 8.13 10.98
C LEU A 182 1.58 6.86 11.46
N GLN A 183 1.88 5.71 10.87
CA GLN A 183 1.25 4.44 11.23
C GLN A 183 1.75 3.90 12.58
N VAL A 184 3.05 4.00 12.87
CA VAL A 184 3.66 3.58 14.14
C VAL A 184 3.11 4.42 15.28
N GLU A 185 3.12 5.75 15.16
CA GLU A 185 2.69 6.67 16.20
C GLU A 185 1.19 6.52 16.49
N PHE A 186 0.38 6.37 15.44
CA PHE A 186 -1.04 6.09 15.57
C PHE A 186 -1.32 4.82 16.37
N TRP A 187 -0.66 3.71 15.99
CA TRP A 187 -0.87 2.44 16.68
C TRP A 187 -0.28 2.41 18.09
N ASP A 188 0.70 3.24 18.40
CA ASP A 188 1.23 3.36 19.76
C ASP A 188 0.26 4.14 20.67
N ALA A 189 -0.31 5.23 20.16
CA ALA A 189 -1.23 6.10 20.87
C ALA A 189 -2.66 5.54 21.01
N MET A 190 -3.07 4.60 20.15
CA MET A 190 -4.43 4.07 20.15
C MET A 190 -4.71 3.11 21.32
N PRO A 191 -5.93 3.14 21.92
CA PRO A 191 -6.32 2.24 22.99
C PRO A 191 -6.20 0.77 22.58
N LYS A 192 -5.75 -0.08 23.50
CA LYS A 192 -5.64 -1.52 23.26
C LYS A 192 -6.95 -2.15 22.77
N THR A 193 -8.08 -1.75 23.34
CA THR A 193 -9.41 -2.24 22.94
C THR A 193 -9.72 -1.97 21.48
N PHE A 194 -9.38 -0.78 20.99
CA PHE A 194 -9.53 -0.42 19.59
C PHE A 194 -8.58 -1.23 18.71
N ARG A 195 -7.30 -1.33 19.10
CA ARG A 195 -6.28 -2.10 18.35
C ARG A 195 -6.67 -3.55 18.17
N ASP A 196 -7.08 -4.20 19.26
CA ASP A 196 -7.49 -5.61 19.27
C ASP A 196 -8.78 -5.85 18.45
N SER A 197 -9.60 -4.81 18.21
CA SER A 197 -10.81 -4.91 17.38
C SER A 197 -10.55 -4.80 15.87
N ILE A 198 -9.37 -4.31 15.48
CA ILE A 198 -8.97 -4.04 14.10
C ILE A 198 -7.89 -5.03 13.60
N LEU A 199 -6.87 -5.31 14.44
CA LEU A 199 -5.64 -6.06 14.09
C LEU A 199 -5.78 -7.58 14.20
#